data_AF-A0A5R9DYW5-F1
#
_entry.id   AF-A0A5R9DYW5-F1
#
_cell.length_a   1.000
_cell.length_b   1.000
_cell.length_c   1.000
_cell.angle_alpha   90.00
_cell.angle_beta   90.00
_cell.angle_gamma   90.00
#
_symmetry.space_group_name_H-M   'P 1'
#
loop_
_entity.id
_entity.type
_entity.pdbx_description
1 polymer ?
#
loop_
_entity_poly.entity_id
_entity_poly.type
_entity_poly.pdbx_seq_one_letter_code
_entity_poly.pdbx_strand_id
1 'polypeptide(L)'
;MRDPALAKGLREISIAPLRAEALRETNHPDQVSGRNVSAQVKTPTAEAMNGARQRMLGYGDARNESSAPGRTRWCDVPPDEAVAQVVTHIRRFRPDVIVTHDALGQLTGHPDHRRTHQVTLLAVEAAGIAHLHQEAGEPWQPRALYAATHPQSGIGDLGPLLREVGKTLLAMPDEYVTAAVNVTEWLDRKWRAICSHSSQLEGERPLPALLSRVDTEMRDSILATEYFTRFSLPTGGPVASAFTGGPSSR
;
A
#
# COMPACT_ATOMS: atom_id res chain seq x y z
N MET A 1 -22.65 -17.20 8.48
CA MET A 1 -22.75 -16.28 9.63
C MET A 1 -21.41 -16.32 10.35
N ARG A 2 -20.48 -15.37 10.07
CA ARG A 2 -19.19 -15.32 10.78
C ARG A 2 -19.41 -14.77 12.18
N ASP A 3 -18.67 -15.34 13.13
CA ASP A 3 -18.59 -14.91 14.51
C ASP A 3 -18.02 -13.48 14.59
N PRO A 4 -18.79 -12.48 15.09
CA PRO A 4 -18.33 -11.10 15.25
C PRO A 4 -17.15 -10.94 16.22
N ALA A 5 -16.70 -12.00 16.91
CA ALA A 5 -15.53 -11.99 17.77
C ALA A 5 -14.18 -11.89 17.02
N LEU A 6 -14.06 -12.35 15.76
CA LEU A 6 -12.78 -12.36 15.02
C LEU A 6 -12.26 -10.96 14.62
N ALA A 7 -13.13 -9.94 14.60
CA ALA A 7 -12.73 -8.57 14.28
C ALA A 7 -12.24 -7.78 15.51
N LYS A 8 -12.44 -8.29 16.74
CA LYS A 8 -12.00 -7.62 17.97
C LYS A 8 -10.53 -7.96 18.24
N GLY A 9 -9.63 -7.08 17.82
CA GLY A 9 -8.21 -7.13 18.21
C GLY A 9 -7.21 -6.84 17.09
N LEU A 10 -7.65 -6.82 15.83
CA LEU A 10 -6.79 -6.43 14.71
C LEU A 10 -6.46 -4.94 14.81
N ARG A 11 -5.17 -4.63 14.83
CA ARG A 11 -4.66 -3.27 14.71
C ARG A 11 -4.16 -3.08 13.29
N GLU A 12 -4.61 -2.00 12.65
CA GLU A 12 -4.25 -1.67 11.28
C GLU A 12 -3.62 -0.28 11.21
N ILE A 13 -2.55 -0.17 10.43
CA ILE A 13 -1.92 1.10 10.09
C ILE A 13 -1.65 1.12 8.59
N SER A 14 -2.08 2.20 7.94
CA SER A 14 -1.74 2.48 6.54
C SER A 14 -0.61 3.50 6.52
N ILE A 15 0.49 3.18 5.84
CA ILE A 15 1.61 4.09 5.64
C ILE A 15 1.64 4.47 4.17
N ALA A 16 1.40 5.74 3.88
CA ALA A 16 1.48 6.27 2.54
C ALA A 16 2.70 7.20 2.42
N PRO A 17 3.57 7.02 1.40
CA PRO A 17 4.75 7.85 1.25
C PRO A 17 4.38 9.30 0.90
N LEU A 18 3.33 9.46 0.11
CA LEU A 18 2.89 10.76 -0.39
C LEU A 18 2.27 11.60 0.73
N ARG A 19 2.19 12.91 0.53
CA ARG A 19 1.42 13.81 1.39
C ARG A 19 -0.08 13.66 1.13
N ALA A 20 -0.90 13.78 2.17
CA ALA A 20 -2.33 13.93 1.96
C ALA A 20 -2.60 15.32 1.38
N GLU A 21 -3.41 15.41 0.33
CA GLU A 21 -4.04 16.68 0.00
C GLU A 21 -4.75 17.17 1.27
N ALA A 22 -4.48 18.41 1.67
CA ALA A 22 -5.25 19.00 2.75
C ALA A 22 -6.70 18.98 2.29
N LEU A 23 -7.55 18.21 2.98
CA LEU A 23 -8.99 18.48 2.95
C LEU A 23 -9.10 19.99 3.19
N ARG A 24 -9.77 20.71 2.28
CA ARG A 24 -10.08 22.12 2.51
C ARG A 24 -10.92 22.15 3.77
N GLU A 25 -10.28 22.33 4.92
CA GLU A 25 -10.96 22.74 6.13
C GLU A 25 -11.63 24.05 5.75
N THR A 26 -12.97 24.07 5.75
CA THR A 26 -13.72 25.31 5.80
C THR A 26 -13.46 25.93 7.17
N ASN A 27 -12.26 26.50 7.35
CA ASN A 27 -11.89 27.18 8.57
C ASN A 27 -12.50 28.58 8.53
N HIS A 28 -13.47 28.78 9.42
CA HIS A 28 -13.69 30.07 10.04
C HIS A 28 -12.37 30.55 10.66
N PRO A 29 -11.94 31.79 10.40
CA PRO A 29 -10.69 32.30 10.91
C PRO A 29 -10.86 32.64 12.39
N ASP A 30 -10.25 31.85 13.28
CA ASP A 30 -9.51 32.37 14.42
C ASP A 30 -8.87 31.24 15.24
N GLN A 31 -7.69 31.55 15.79
CA GLN A 31 -6.91 30.87 16.83
C GLN A 31 -5.57 30.26 16.37
N VAL A 32 -4.55 30.83 17.03
CA VAL A 32 -3.11 30.72 16.85
C VAL A 32 -2.54 29.59 17.71
N SER A 33 -1.38 29.07 17.29
CA SER A 33 -0.21 28.75 18.13
C SER A 33 0.32 27.32 17.97
N GLY A 34 1.65 27.25 17.84
CA GLY A 34 2.38 26.08 17.41
C GLY A 34 2.47 24.98 18.45
N ARG A 35 2.32 23.75 17.95
CA ARG A 35 2.92 22.52 18.48
C ARG A 35 3.16 21.61 17.29
N ASN A 36 4.40 21.14 17.14
CA ASN A 36 4.73 20.00 16.29
C ASN A 36 4.10 18.75 16.91
N VAL A 37 2.79 18.56 16.67
CA VAL A 37 2.10 17.31 16.90
C VAL A 37 2.15 16.57 15.58
N SER A 38 2.64 15.33 15.58
CA SER A 38 2.39 14.38 14.51
C SER A 38 0.88 14.22 14.37
N ALA A 39 0.26 15.07 13.57
CA ALA A 39 -1.18 15.18 13.45
C ALA A 39 -1.70 13.84 12.93
N GLN A 40 -2.40 13.14 13.81
CA GLN A 40 -3.17 11.97 13.44
C GLN A 40 -4.39 12.49 12.69
N VAL A 41 -4.26 12.63 11.36
CA VAL A 41 -5.36 13.09 10.52
C VAL A 41 -6.46 12.04 10.60
N LYS A 42 -7.58 12.36 11.26
CA LYS A 42 -8.82 11.58 11.16
C LYS A 42 -9.44 11.92 9.81
N THR A 43 -9.08 11.18 8.78
CA THR A 43 -9.71 11.31 7.45
C THR A 43 -11.02 10.50 7.44
N PRO A 44 -12.03 10.89 6.65
CA PRO A 44 -13.24 10.09 6.48
C PRO A 44 -12.94 8.65 6.00
N THR A 45 -11.80 8.43 5.34
CA THR A 45 -11.26 7.12 4.99
C THR A 45 -10.98 6.25 6.23
N ALA A 46 -10.46 6.81 7.32
CA ALA A 46 -10.17 6.06 8.54
C ALA A 46 -11.45 5.54 9.22
N GLU A 47 -12.53 6.31 9.21
CA GLU A 47 -13.83 5.87 9.72
C GLU A 47 -14.43 4.78 8.83
N ALA A 48 -14.30 4.95 7.51
CA ALA A 48 -14.69 3.91 6.55
C ALA A 48 -13.83 2.64 6.68
N MET A 49 -12.59 2.70 7.16
CA MET A 49 -11.68 1.55 7.35
C MET A 49 -11.48 1.16 8.83
N ASN A 50 -12.56 1.12 9.61
CA ASN A 50 -12.57 0.51 10.96
C ASN A 50 -11.70 1.21 12.00
N GLY A 51 -11.44 2.51 11.80
CA GLY A 51 -10.54 3.28 12.65
C GLY A 51 -9.05 3.03 12.37
N ALA A 52 -8.71 2.42 11.22
CA ALA A 52 -7.33 2.26 10.78
C ALA A 52 -6.61 3.60 10.81
N ARG A 53 -5.40 3.63 11.39
CA ARG A 53 -4.62 4.86 11.50
C ARG A 53 -3.84 5.07 10.21
N GLN A 54 -3.99 6.23 9.60
CA GLN A 54 -3.17 6.62 8.47
C GLN A 54 -1.93 7.38 8.94
N ARG A 55 -0.77 7.06 8.36
CA ARG A 55 0.50 7.78 8.55
C ARG A 55 1.03 8.20 7.17
N MET A 56 1.25 9.49 7.01
CA MET A 56 1.82 10.06 5.79
C MET A 56 3.30 10.34 6.03
N LEU A 57 4.19 9.91 5.12
CA LEU A 57 5.61 10.27 5.17
C LEU A 57 5.86 11.69 4.62
N GLY A 58 4.94 12.18 3.76
CA GLY A 58 4.89 13.58 3.36
C GLY A 58 5.81 13.95 2.19
N TYR A 59 6.09 12.98 1.31
CA TYR A 59 6.82 13.16 0.05
C TYR A 59 5.91 13.63 -1.09
N GLY A 60 6.51 14.17 -2.15
CA GLY A 60 5.83 14.50 -3.39
C GLY A 60 5.58 13.29 -4.29
N ASP A 61 4.51 13.36 -5.06
CA ASP A 61 4.13 12.40 -6.11
C ASP A 61 5.00 12.58 -7.36
N ALA A 62 5.46 11.48 -7.95
CA ALA A 62 6.32 11.46 -9.13
C ALA A 62 5.64 12.01 -10.40
N ARG A 63 4.32 11.92 -10.51
CA ARG A 63 3.50 12.40 -11.64
C ARG A 63 2.77 13.71 -11.33
N ASN A 64 2.82 14.20 -10.09
CA ASN A 64 2.20 15.46 -9.70
C ASN A 64 3.13 16.30 -8.81
N GLU A 65 3.86 17.22 -9.42
CA GLU A 65 4.78 18.14 -8.73
C GLU A 65 4.08 19.08 -7.74
N SER A 66 2.77 19.34 -7.92
CA SER A 66 1.98 20.18 -7.03
C SER A 66 1.47 19.46 -5.77
N SER A 67 1.63 18.13 -5.70
CA SER A 67 1.14 17.31 -4.57
C SER A 67 1.78 17.66 -3.22
N ALA A 68 3.04 18.10 -3.23
CA ALA A 68 3.77 18.53 -2.04
C ALA A 68 4.83 19.57 -2.40
N PRO A 69 4.45 20.85 -2.61
CA PRO A 69 5.38 21.89 -3.05
C PRO A 69 6.57 22.03 -2.10
N GLY A 70 7.78 22.07 -2.66
CA GLY A 70 9.03 22.17 -1.90
C GLY A 70 9.48 20.90 -1.17
N ARG A 71 8.80 19.76 -1.38
CA ARG A 71 9.19 18.46 -0.81
C ARG A 71 9.84 17.58 -1.88
N THR A 72 10.79 16.76 -1.47
CA THR A 72 11.38 15.71 -2.32
C THR A 72 10.30 14.76 -2.81
N ARG A 73 10.34 14.36 -4.09
CA ARG A 73 9.44 13.32 -4.59
C ARG A 73 9.85 11.97 -4.02
N TRP A 74 8.88 11.09 -3.78
CA TRP A 74 9.16 9.78 -3.18
C TRP A 74 10.17 8.96 -3.98
N CYS A 75 10.06 8.97 -5.31
CA CYS A 75 11.03 8.32 -6.20
C CYS A 75 12.46 8.87 -6.09
N ASP A 76 12.64 10.13 -5.64
CA ASP A 76 13.95 10.77 -5.57
C ASP A 76 14.61 10.65 -4.19
N VAL A 77 13.90 10.09 -3.19
CA VAL A 77 14.47 9.85 -1.86
C VAL A 77 15.58 8.80 -1.96
N PRO A 78 16.77 9.02 -1.36
CA PRO A 78 17.82 8.01 -1.33
C PRO A 78 17.31 6.66 -0.79
N PRO A 79 17.64 5.52 -1.43
CA PRO A 79 17.15 4.21 -1.00
C PRO A 79 17.32 3.91 0.48
N ASP A 80 18.50 4.17 1.04
CA ASP A 80 18.79 3.85 2.44
C ASP A 80 17.94 4.69 3.41
N GLU A 81 17.69 5.97 3.08
CA GLU A 81 16.83 6.85 3.87
C GLU A 81 15.36 6.40 3.82
N ALA A 82 14.88 6.00 2.64
CA ALA A 82 13.54 5.49 2.45
C ALA A 82 13.32 4.18 3.23
N VAL A 83 14.29 3.26 3.16
CA VAL A 83 14.27 1.99 3.89
C VAL A 83 14.31 2.23 5.40
N ALA A 84 15.21 3.08 5.90
CA ALA A 84 15.33 3.38 7.32
C ALA A 84 14.01 3.88 7.94
N GLN A 85 13.28 4.73 7.21
CA GLN A 85 11.98 5.23 7.66
C GLN A 85 10.93 4.12 7.76
N VAL A 86 10.85 3.25 6.76
CA VAL A 86 9.89 2.14 6.78
C VAL A 86 10.26 1.12 7.87
N VAL A 87 11.56 0.82 8.07
CA VAL A 87 12.03 -0.02 9.18
C VAL A 87 11.61 0.55 10.54
N THR A 88 11.75 1.86 10.72
CA THR A 88 11.29 2.56 11.94
C THR A 88 9.81 2.32 12.20
N HIS A 89 8.98 2.36 11.16
CA HIS A 89 7.55 2.07 11.32
C HIS A 89 7.27 0.59 11.59
N ILE A 90 7.95 -0.33 10.91
CA ILE A 90 7.80 -1.78 11.14
C ILE A 90 8.16 -2.13 12.58
N ARG A 91 9.31 -1.68 13.10
CA ARG A 91 9.77 -2.01 14.46
C ARG A 91 8.92 -1.36 15.56
N ARG A 92 8.38 -0.17 15.31
CA ARG A 92 7.46 0.51 16.24
C ARG A 92 6.08 -0.13 16.28
N PHE A 93 5.51 -0.46 15.12
CA PHE A 93 4.15 -1.00 15.04
C PHE A 93 4.09 -2.51 15.26
N ARG A 94 5.16 -3.22 14.92
CA ARG A 94 5.29 -4.69 14.98
C ARG A 94 4.17 -5.42 14.21
N PRO A 95 4.01 -5.16 12.89
CA PRO A 95 2.96 -5.82 12.10
C PRO A 95 3.23 -7.32 11.94
N ASP A 96 2.20 -8.14 12.12
CA ASP A 96 2.23 -9.55 11.73
C ASP A 96 2.22 -9.71 10.20
N VAL A 97 1.46 -8.88 9.51
CA VAL A 97 1.27 -8.92 8.05
C VAL A 97 1.50 -7.54 7.47
N ILE A 98 2.25 -7.47 6.36
CA ILE A 98 2.42 -6.26 5.56
C ILE A 98 1.84 -6.50 4.17
N VAL A 99 1.09 -5.51 3.67
CA VAL A 99 0.60 -5.47 2.29
C VAL A 99 1.23 -4.25 1.60
N THR A 100 1.76 -4.44 0.40
CA THR A 100 2.35 -3.38 -0.42
C THR A 100 1.89 -3.47 -1.88
N HIS A 101 2.43 -2.65 -2.76
CA HIS A 101 2.16 -2.73 -4.20
C HIS A 101 2.94 -3.88 -4.85
N ASP A 102 2.48 -4.40 -5.98
CA ASP A 102 3.27 -5.27 -6.84
C ASP A 102 4.46 -4.56 -7.53
N ALA A 103 5.33 -5.37 -8.12
CA ALA A 103 6.56 -4.93 -8.79
C ALA A 103 6.28 -4.12 -10.07
N LEU A 104 5.10 -4.26 -10.68
CA LEU A 104 4.71 -3.53 -11.88
C LEU A 104 4.33 -2.08 -11.56
N GLY A 105 3.89 -1.83 -10.33
CA GLY A 105 3.37 -0.55 -9.87
C GLY A 105 1.86 -0.45 -10.04
N GLN A 106 1.16 -1.58 -9.86
CA GLN A 106 -0.25 -1.80 -10.18
C GLN A 106 -0.52 -1.67 -11.69
N LEU A 107 -1.80 -1.75 -12.07
CA LEU A 107 -2.26 -1.72 -13.47
C LEU A 107 -1.72 -0.54 -14.30
N THR A 108 -1.35 0.59 -13.69
CA THR A 108 -0.90 1.80 -14.40
C THR A 108 0.61 2.03 -14.37
N GLY A 109 1.35 1.14 -13.71
CA GLY A 109 2.79 1.26 -13.53
C GLY A 109 3.24 2.58 -12.91
N HIS A 110 2.61 3.00 -11.82
CA HIS A 110 3.00 4.23 -11.15
C HIS A 110 4.43 4.11 -10.59
N PRO A 111 5.34 5.07 -10.87
CA PRO A 111 6.70 5.03 -10.33
C PRO A 111 6.73 4.93 -8.81
N ASP A 112 5.87 5.70 -8.11
CA ASP A 112 5.81 5.65 -6.65
C ASP A 112 5.35 4.30 -6.11
N HIS A 113 4.47 3.57 -6.83
CA HIS A 113 4.09 2.22 -6.43
C HIS A 113 5.26 1.25 -6.55
N ARG A 114 6.02 1.30 -7.66
CA ARG A 114 7.23 0.48 -7.83
C ARG A 114 8.28 0.81 -6.78
N ARG A 115 8.47 2.10 -6.48
CA ARG A 115 9.39 2.55 -5.44
C ARG A 115 8.97 2.03 -4.07
N THR A 116 7.69 2.15 -3.73
CA THR A 116 7.14 1.66 -2.47
C THR A 116 7.27 0.15 -2.35
N HIS A 117 7.03 -0.60 -3.42
CA HIS A 117 7.28 -2.04 -3.47
C HIS A 117 8.73 -2.37 -3.10
N GLN A 118 9.70 -1.79 -3.82
CA GLN A 118 11.13 -2.02 -3.59
C GLN A 118 11.56 -1.68 -2.16
N VAL A 119 11.18 -0.49 -1.68
CA VAL A 119 11.52 -0.05 -0.31
C VAL A 119 10.88 -0.97 0.73
N THR A 120 9.64 -1.42 0.51
CA THR A 120 8.97 -2.33 1.45
C THR A 120 9.70 -3.66 1.54
N LEU A 121 10.09 -4.27 0.41
CA LEU A 121 10.82 -5.54 0.41
C LEU A 121 12.12 -5.43 1.24
N LEU A 122 12.92 -4.39 0.97
CA LEU A 122 14.17 -4.14 1.69
C LEU A 122 13.94 -3.85 3.18
N ALA A 123 12.92 -3.06 3.50
CA ALA A 123 12.61 -2.73 4.88
C ALA A 123 12.12 -3.93 5.69
N VAL A 124 11.36 -4.85 5.08
CA VAL A 124 10.90 -6.06 5.76
C VAL A 124 12.06 -6.99 6.11
N GLU A 125 13.03 -7.15 5.20
CA GLU A 125 14.26 -7.90 5.47
C GLU A 125 15.07 -7.22 6.58
N ALA A 126 15.35 -5.91 6.42
CA ALA A 126 16.18 -5.16 7.36
C ALA A 126 15.56 -5.02 8.76
N ALA A 127 14.23 -5.01 8.86
CA ALA A 127 13.55 -4.89 10.14
C ALA A 127 13.85 -6.07 11.08
N GLY A 128 14.07 -7.28 10.56
CA GLY A 128 14.43 -8.47 11.33
C GLY A 128 15.91 -8.57 11.75
N ILE A 129 16.78 -7.76 11.16
CA ILE A 129 18.24 -7.84 11.37
C ILE A 129 18.69 -6.83 12.42
N ALA A 130 19.12 -7.31 13.59
CA ALA A 130 19.49 -6.48 14.74
C ALA A 130 20.56 -5.41 14.43
N HIS A 131 21.52 -5.72 13.55
CA HIS A 131 22.64 -4.82 13.25
C HIS A 131 22.30 -3.73 12.22
N LEU A 132 21.15 -3.81 11.54
CA LEU A 132 20.68 -2.79 10.61
C LEU A 132 19.71 -1.83 11.31
N HIS A 133 19.83 -0.53 10.99
CA HIS A 133 18.97 0.54 11.52
C HIS A 133 18.77 0.46 13.05
N GLN A 134 19.86 0.37 13.81
CA GLN A 134 19.82 0.16 15.27
C GLN A 134 19.04 1.26 15.99
N GLU A 135 19.04 2.48 15.45
CA GLU A 135 18.27 3.63 15.91
C GLU A 135 16.75 3.45 15.83
N ALA A 136 16.27 2.48 15.04
CA ALA A 136 14.85 2.17 14.88
C ALA A 136 14.27 1.30 16.03
N GLY A 137 15.11 0.88 16.98
CA GLY A 137 14.74 0.03 18.11
C GLY A 137 14.89 -1.47 17.83
N GLU A 138 14.32 -2.31 18.70
CA GLU A 138 14.44 -3.77 18.65
C GLU A 138 14.00 -4.37 17.31
N PRO A 139 14.71 -5.39 16.79
CA PRO A 139 14.35 -6.05 15.54
C PRO A 139 12.96 -6.67 15.60
N TRP A 140 12.27 -6.64 14.46
CA TRP A 140 10.96 -7.24 14.29
C TRP A 140 10.85 -7.82 12.88
N GLN A 141 10.63 -9.13 12.80
CA GLN A 141 10.37 -9.83 11.53
C GLN A 141 8.86 -10.03 11.36
N PRO A 142 8.21 -9.36 10.38
CA PRO A 142 6.84 -9.65 10.00
C PRO A 142 6.66 -11.12 9.62
N ARG A 143 5.49 -11.70 9.89
CA ARG A 143 5.18 -13.10 9.62
C ARG A 143 4.78 -13.36 8.17
N ALA A 144 4.24 -12.34 7.49
CA ALA A 144 3.88 -12.42 6.09
C ALA A 144 4.00 -11.08 5.38
N LEU A 145 4.34 -11.16 4.09
CA LEU A 145 4.39 -10.04 3.17
C LEU A 145 3.61 -10.39 1.91
N TYR A 146 2.69 -9.51 1.53
CA TYR A 146 1.89 -9.62 0.32
C TYR A 146 2.03 -8.36 -0.54
N ALA A 147 2.05 -8.52 -1.85
CA ALA A 147 1.79 -7.43 -2.78
C ALA A 147 0.37 -7.54 -3.32
N ALA A 148 -0.41 -6.47 -3.19
CA ALA A 148 -1.67 -6.34 -3.91
C ALA A 148 -1.37 -6.26 -5.41
N THR A 149 -2.12 -7.01 -6.23
CA THR A 149 -1.87 -7.11 -7.66
C THR A 149 -3.15 -7.35 -8.46
N HIS A 150 -3.03 -7.42 -9.79
CA HIS A 150 -4.13 -7.72 -10.70
C HIS A 150 -3.68 -8.80 -11.69
N PRO A 151 -4.21 -10.04 -11.59
CA PRO A 151 -3.92 -11.09 -12.54
C PRO A 151 -4.43 -10.74 -13.94
N GLN A 152 -3.80 -11.28 -14.98
CA GLN A 152 -4.29 -11.16 -16.36
C GLN A 152 -5.73 -11.68 -16.51
N SER A 153 -6.06 -12.79 -15.85
CA SER A 153 -7.42 -13.33 -15.80
C SER A 153 -8.39 -12.49 -14.96
N GLY A 154 -7.88 -11.69 -14.01
CA GLY A 154 -8.68 -10.95 -13.03
C GLY A 154 -9.00 -9.50 -13.39
N ILE A 155 -8.49 -8.97 -14.51
CA ILE A 155 -8.76 -7.57 -14.89
C ILE A 155 -10.19 -7.33 -15.38
N GLY A 156 -10.90 -8.36 -15.84
CA GLY A 156 -12.30 -8.31 -16.27
C GLY A 156 -12.71 -7.00 -16.96
N ASP A 157 -13.82 -6.42 -16.49
CA ASP A 157 -14.41 -5.17 -16.96
C ASP A 157 -13.56 -3.92 -16.67
N LEU A 158 -12.66 -3.99 -15.69
CA LEU A 158 -11.73 -2.92 -15.38
C LEU A 158 -10.72 -2.70 -16.51
N GLY A 159 -10.37 -3.76 -17.25
CA GLY A 159 -9.44 -3.70 -18.37
C GLY A 159 -9.92 -2.74 -19.48
N PRO A 160 -11.07 -3.00 -20.13
CA PRO A 160 -11.66 -2.11 -21.13
C PRO A 160 -11.81 -0.67 -20.63
N LEU A 161 -12.34 -0.48 -19.42
CA LEU A 161 -12.58 0.84 -18.82
C LEU A 161 -11.30 1.69 -18.73
N LEU A 162 -10.18 1.07 -18.34
CA LEU A 162 -8.90 1.78 -18.25
C LEU A 162 -8.28 2.04 -19.63
N ARG A 163 -8.46 1.14 -20.60
CA ARG A 163 -7.95 1.34 -21.97
C ARG A 163 -8.67 2.47 -22.69
N GLU A 164 -9.96 2.65 -22.44
CA GLU A 164 -10.77 3.74 -23.02
C GLU A 164 -10.17 5.12 -22.71
N VAL A 165 -9.58 5.30 -21.53
CA VAL A 165 -8.88 6.53 -21.13
C VAL A 165 -7.37 6.51 -21.40
N GLY A 166 -6.96 5.66 -22.34
CA GLY A 166 -5.58 5.58 -22.86
C GLY A 166 -4.56 5.09 -21.84
N LYS A 167 -4.94 4.23 -20.87
CA LYS A 167 -3.98 3.62 -19.96
C LYS A 167 -3.45 2.30 -20.51
N THR A 168 -2.12 2.18 -20.55
CA THR A 168 -1.45 0.90 -20.72
C THR A 168 -1.64 0.06 -19.46
N LEU A 169 -2.03 -1.21 -19.62
CA LEU A 169 -2.29 -2.13 -18.52
C LEU A 169 -1.10 -3.05 -18.26
N LEU A 170 -0.60 -3.00 -17.03
CA LEU A 170 0.43 -3.90 -16.52
C LEU A 170 -0.21 -4.90 -15.56
N ALA A 171 -0.86 -5.91 -16.10
CA ALA A 171 -1.41 -7.02 -15.32
C ALA A 171 -0.32 -8.07 -15.06
N MET A 172 -0.35 -8.64 -13.87
CA MET A 172 0.56 -9.70 -13.45
C MET A 172 0.17 -11.03 -14.12
N PRO A 173 1.11 -11.86 -14.61
CA PRO A 173 0.77 -13.21 -15.04
C PRO A 173 0.13 -13.99 -13.90
N ASP A 174 -0.86 -14.83 -14.22
CA ASP A 174 -1.71 -15.48 -13.22
C ASP A 174 -0.89 -16.35 -12.26
N GLU A 175 0.21 -16.96 -12.71
CA GLU A 175 1.09 -17.81 -11.91
C GLU A 175 1.81 -17.08 -10.76
N TYR A 176 1.88 -15.75 -10.80
CA TYR A 176 2.43 -14.95 -9.70
C TYR A 176 1.38 -14.62 -8.63
N VAL A 177 0.09 -14.87 -8.89
CA VAL A 177 -0.97 -14.63 -7.92
C VAL A 177 -1.13 -15.85 -7.03
N THR A 178 -0.99 -15.64 -5.73
CA THR A 178 -0.96 -16.74 -4.74
C THR A 178 -2.15 -16.73 -3.79
N ALA A 179 -2.92 -15.64 -3.77
CA ALA A 179 -4.11 -15.51 -2.96
C ALA A 179 -5.13 -14.59 -3.64
N ALA A 180 -6.41 -14.92 -3.48
CA ALA A 180 -7.55 -14.12 -3.88
C ALA A 180 -8.52 -14.03 -2.71
N VAL A 181 -9.05 -12.84 -2.47
CA VAL A 181 -9.99 -12.56 -1.37
C VAL A 181 -11.26 -12.00 -1.98
N ASN A 182 -12.36 -12.75 -1.85
CA ASN A 182 -13.68 -12.21 -2.13
C ASN A 182 -14.06 -11.22 -1.02
N VAL A 183 -14.30 -9.97 -1.42
CA VAL A 183 -14.67 -8.85 -0.55
C VAL A 183 -16.09 -8.35 -0.80
N THR A 184 -16.95 -9.13 -1.48
CA THR A 184 -18.34 -8.75 -1.80
C THR A 184 -19.11 -8.28 -0.56
N GLU A 185 -18.93 -8.93 0.59
CA GLU A 185 -19.56 -8.56 1.87
C GLU A 185 -19.21 -7.12 2.33
N TRP A 186 -18.10 -6.55 1.87
CA TRP A 186 -17.61 -5.23 2.28
C TRP A 186 -17.67 -4.18 1.18
N LEU A 187 -18.33 -4.43 0.05
CA LEU A 187 -18.36 -3.51 -1.10
C LEU A 187 -18.89 -2.12 -0.74
N ASP A 188 -19.99 -2.02 0.00
CA ASP A 188 -20.54 -0.72 0.43
C ASP A 188 -19.54 0.07 1.28
N ARG A 189 -18.75 -0.63 2.10
CA ARG A 189 -17.73 -0.03 2.94
C ARG A 189 -16.53 0.43 2.11
N LYS A 190 -16.05 -0.43 1.22
CA LYS A 190 -14.96 -0.16 0.29
C LYS A 190 -15.30 1.01 -0.62
N TRP A 191 -16.51 1.05 -1.17
CA TRP A 191 -16.96 2.13 -2.03
C TRP A 191 -17.05 3.46 -1.29
N ARG A 192 -17.60 3.49 -0.06
CA ARG A 192 -17.57 4.70 0.78
C ARG A 192 -16.14 5.18 1.10
N ALA A 193 -15.21 4.26 1.35
CA ALA A 193 -13.81 4.59 1.56
C ALA A 193 -13.14 5.16 0.29
N ILE A 194 -13.50 4.64 -0.89
CA ILE A 194 -13.04 5.20 -2.17
C ILE A 194 -13.62 6.61 -2.37
N CYS A 195 -14.92 6.78 -2.12
CA CYS A 195 -15.60 8.06 -2.29
C CYS A 195 -15.17 9.15 -1.30
N SER A 196 -14.54 8.81 -0.16
CA SER A 196 -13.97 9.83 0.72
C SER A 196 -12.74 10.54 0.13
N HIS A 197 -12.17 10.02 -0.97
CA HIS A 197 -11.16 10.71 -1.76
C HIS A 197 -11.83 11.59 -2.82
N SER A 198 -12.55 12.62 -2.39
CA SER A 198 -13.43 13.42 -3.27
C SER A 198 -12.71 14.03 -4.48
N SER A 199 -11.47 14.50 -4.32
CA SER A 199 -10.66 15.03 -5.44
C SER A 199 -10.35 13.99 -6.51
N GLN A 200 -10.38 12.69 -6.17
CA GLN A 200 -10.16 11.59 -7.10
C GLN A 200 -11.45 11.13 -7.80
N LEU A 201 -12.61 11.65 -7.39
CA LEU A 201 -13.88 11.44 -8.10
C LEU A 201 -14.07 12.43 -9.26
N GLU A 202 -13.21 13.44 -9.35
CA GLU A 202 -13.23 14.45 -10.40
C GLU A 202 -12.25 14.09 -11.53
N GLY A 203 -12.52 14.60 -12.73
CA GLY A 203 -11.67 14.38 -13.92
C GLY A 203 -11.91 13.07 -14.65
N GLU A 204 -11.30 12.93 -15.83
CA GLU A 204 -11.62 11.87 -16.79
C GLU A 204 -10.87 10.55 -16.54
N ARG A 205 -9.70 10.60 -15.90
CA ARG A 205 -8.76 9.46 -15.84
C ARG A 205 -8.62 8.77 -14.48
N PRO A 206 -8.83 9.41 -13.31
CA PRO A 206 -8.71 8.72 -12.03
C PRO A 206 -9.64 7.51 -11.91
N LEU A 207 -9.15 6.41 -11.31
CA LEU A 207 -9.97 5.20 -11.18
C LEU A 207 -11.28 5.42 -10.40
N PRO A 208 -11.29 6.15 -9.25
CA PRO A 208 -12.55 6.43 -8.56
C PRO A 208 -13.57 7.18 -9.44
N ALA A 209 -13.11 8.15 -10.23
CA ALA A 209 -13.94 8.88 -11.19
C ALA A 209 -14.47 8.03 -12.34
N LEU A 210 -13.75 6.97 -12.75
CA LEU A 210 -14.25 6.02 -13.76
C LEU A 210 -15.31 5.09 -13.15
N LEU A 211 -15.05 4.57 -11.95
CA LEU A 211 -15.96 3.68 -11.24
C LEU A 211 -17.27 4.37 -10.82
N SER A 212 -17.28 5.70 -10.67
CA SER A 212 -18.49 6.45 -10.37
C SER A 212 -19.43 6.64 -11.58
N ARG A 213 -18.95 6.38 -12.80
CA ARG A 213 -19.69 6.57 -14.06
C ARG A 213 -20.26 5.28 -14.64
N VAL A 214 -19.81 4.13 -14.16
CA VAL A 214 -20.38 2.83 -14.55
C VAL A 214 -21.57 2.50 -13.66
N ASP A 215 -22.40 1.55 -14.10
CA ASP A 215 -23.49 1.06 -13.26
C ASP A 215 -22.98 0.29 -12.02
N THR A 216 -23.88 0.04 -11.07
CA THR A 216 -23.52 -0.59 -9.79
C THR A 216 -23.10 -2.04 -9.97
N GLU A 217 -23.69 -2.78 -10.91
CA GLU A 217 -23.37 -4.20 -11.14
C GLU A 217 -21.92 -4.35 -11.65
N MET A 218 -21.54 -3.56 -12.66
CA MET A 218 -20.19 -3.52 -13.19
C MET A 218 -19.18 -3.04 -12.12
N ARG A 219 -19.52 -1.99 -11.37
CA ARG A 219 -18.65 -1.51 -10.27
C ARG A 219 -18.41 -2.58 -9.22
N ASP A 220 -19.47 -3.25 -8.78
CA ASP A 220 -19.41 -4.27 -7.74
C ASP A 220 -18.62 -5.48 -8.22
N SER A 221 -18.82 -5.90 -9.48
CA SER A 221 -18.01 -6.94 -10.14
C SER A 221 -16.52 -6.60 -10.13
N ILE A 222 -16.15 -5.36 -10.53
CA ILE A 222 -14.75 -4.89 -10.53
C ILE A 222 -14.15 -4.90 -9.12
N LEU A 223 -14.91 -4.52 -8.09
CA LEU A 223 -14.40 -4.34 -6.74
C LEU A 223 -14.47 -5.59 -5.86
N ALA A 224 -15.18 -6.64 -6.29
CA ALA A 224 -15.56 -7.80 -5.50
C ALA A 224 -14.40 -8.71 -5.11
N THR A 225 -13.29 -8.72 -5.85
CA THR A 225 -12.14 -9.60 -5.56
C THR A 225 -10.84 -8.82 -5.50
N GLU A 226 -10.05 -9.07 -4.46
CA GLU A 226 -8.69 -8.54 -4.31
C GLU A 226 -7.67 -9.67 -4.43
N TYR A 227 -6.62 -9.44 -5.21
CA TYR A 227 -5.61 -10.44 -5.53
C TYR A 227 -4.25 -10.06 -4.95
N PHE A 228 -3.49 -11.08 -4.53
CA PHE A 228 -2.22 -10.89 -3.85
C PHE A 228 -1.15 -11.90 -4.27
N THR A 229 0.09 -11.42 -4.38
CA THR A 229 1.31 -12.24 -4.44
C THR A 229 1.95 -12.29 -3.07
N ARG A 230 2.15 -13.49 -2.53
CA ARG A 230 2.81 -13.75 -1.26
C ARG A 230 4.31 -13.90 -1.49
N PHE A 231 5.09 -13.22 -0.66
CA PHE A 231 6.55 -13.38 -0.64
C PHE A 231 6.97 -14.34 0.47
N SER A 232 8.01 -15.11 0.18
CA SER A 232 8.73 -15.86 1.20
C SER A 232 9.57 -14.90 2.02
N LEU A 233 9.52 -15.04 3.35
CA LEU A 233 10.35 -14.29 4.28
C LEU A 233 11.35 -15.24 4.95
N PRO A 234 12.49 -14.73 5.46
CA PRO A 234 13.43 -15.55 6.19
C PRO A 234 12.74 -16.24 7.36
N THR A 235 12.70 -17.58 7.32
CA THR A 235 12.37 -18.39 8.49
C THR A 235 13.66 -18.66 9.22
N GLY A 236 13.77 -18.26 10.49
CA GLY A 236 14.99 -18.36 11.31
C GLY A 236 15.46 -19.78 11.66
N GLY A 237 15.39 -20.72 10.72
CA GLY A 237 15.88 -22.08 10.83
C GLY A 237 17.07 -22.34 9.90
N PRO A 238 17.84 -23.42 10.13
CA PRO A 238 18.95 -23.80 9.27
C PRO A 238 18.46 -24.06 7.85
N VAL A 239 19.05 -23.37 6.88
CA VAL A 239 18.83 -23.61 5.45
C VAL A 239 19.72 -24.78 5.04
N ALA A 240 19.14 -25.82 4.45
CA ALA A 240 19.94 -26.87 3.83
C ALA A 240 20.79 -26.26 2.71
N SER A 241 22.11 -26.51 2.73
CA SER A 241 23.01 -25.95 1.72
C SER A 241 22.62 -26.47 0.33
N ALA A 242 22.21 -25.57 -0.56
CA ALA A 242 22.07 -25.85 -1.99
C ALA A 242 23.42 -25.93 -2.72
N PHE A 243 24.50 -25.54 -2.04
CA PHE A 243 25.87 -25.58 -2.55
C PHE A 243 26.62 -26.71 -1.86
N THR A 244 26.48 -27.93 -2.37
CA THR A 244 27.38 -29.04 -2.04
C THR A 244 28.61 -28.93 -2.94
N GLY A 245 29.76 -28.59 -2.36
CA GLY A 245 31.03 -28.56 -3.08
C GLY A 245 31.34 -29.92 -3.71
N GLY A 246 31.62 -29.92 -5.02
CA GLY A 246 32.24 -31.06 -5.68
C GLY A 246 33.63 -31.33 -5.09
N PRO A 247 34.13 -32.58 -5.17
CA PRO A 247 35.39 -32.93 -4.54
C PRO A 247 36.53 -32.14 -5.16
N SER A 248 37.28 -31.44 -4.31
CA SER A 248 38.59 -30.88 -4.64
C SER A 248 39.53 -32.04 -4.97
N SER A 249 39.70 -32.35 -6.26
CA SER A 249 40.85 -33.14 -6.71
C SER A 249 42.10 -32.28 -6.59
N ARG A 250 43.10 -32.85 -5.93
CA ARG A 250 44.43 -32.28 -5.62
C ARG A 250 45.20 -31.84 -6.85
#